data_AF-A0A517WY31-F1
#
_entry.id   AF-A0A517WY31-F1
#
_cell.length_a   1.000
_cell.length_b   1.000
_cell.length_c   1.000
_cell.angle_alpha   90.00
_cell.angle_beta   90.00
_cell.angle_gamma   90.00
#
_symmetry.space_group_name_H-M   'P 1'
#
loop_
_entity.id
_entity.type
_entity.pdbx_description
1 polymer ?
#
loop_
_entity_poly.entity_id
_entity_poly.type
_entity_poly.pdbx_seq_one_letter_code
_entity_poly.pdbx_strand_id
1 'polypeptide(L)'
;MFNPPVVYPLLISRYEIETMTDQSTEPQRQPNQKASFIQWLIIATVLITALSLLAVHLPERLKLLLVYAVVYGLISGGVLTTLAIKFELSVKKTLILVIVCLTILGQSLVLYLSHQRYREMTLKRFKADQTSFAIDRVIATSEPPEDPKARKDYEQVLKQIREAKTERRKREKDLLKISSYLKHRISAIANLKAPWPHLFWFIELILCCLAAIWASRQVVRSDSNNTSAEKSIESKS
;
A
#
# COMPACT_ATOMS: atom_id res chain seq x y z
N MET A 1 64.60 56.60 -55.60
CA MET A 1 63.91 56.03 -56.78
C MET A 1 62.53 55.59 -56.33
N PHE A 2 61.51 56.16 -56.97
CA PHE A 2 60.12 55.72 -57.18
C PHE A 2 59.49 54.65 -56.26
N ASN A 3 58.38 55.05 -55.63
CA ASN A 3 57.27 54.16 -55.30
C ASN A 3 56.36 54.04 -56.54
N PRO A 4 55.75 52.87 -56.82
CA PRO A 4 54.29 52.88 -56.84
C PRO A 4 53.61 51.65 -56.18
N PRO A 5 52.30 51.78 -55.85
CA PRO A 5 51.52 50.89 -54.99
C PRO A 5 50.61 49.94 -55.80
N VAL A 6 50.39 48.69 -55.37
CA VAL A 6 49.38 47.78 -55.96
C VAL A 6 49.09 46.63 -54.98
N VAL A 7 47.90 46.09 -54.71
CA VAL A 7 46.47 46.38 -54.89
C VAL A 7 45.79 45.41 -53.91
N TYR A 8 44.80 45.86 -53.13
CA TYR A 8 43.85 44.96 -52.49
C TYR A 8 42.69 44.71 -53.47
N PRO A 9 42.32 43.46 -53.78
CA PRO A 9 41.00 43.17 -54.33
C PRO A 9 40.01 42.89 -53.19
N LEU A 10 39.05 43.79 -53.09
CA LEU A 10 37.74 43.62 -52.46
C LEU A 10 36.94 42.49 -53.14
N LEU A 11 36.34 41.65 -52.29
CA LEU A 11 34.96 41.11 -52.37
C LEU A 11 34.35 40.80 -53.76
N ILE A 12 34.16 39.51 -54.05
CA ILE A 12 33.03 38.94 -54.81
C ILE A 12 32.69 37.60 -54.13
N SER A 13 31.70 37.54 -53.24
CA SER A 13 30.29 37.21 -53.48
C SER A 13 30.04 35.74 -53.88
N ARG A 14 29.34 35.04 -52.97
CA ARG A 14 28.41 33.89 -53.12
C ARG A 14 28.48 33.08 -54.43
N TYR A 15 28.62 31.77 -54.34
CA TYR A 15 27.52 30.79 -54.55
C TYR A 15 28.03 29.36 -54.28
N GLU A 16 27.22 28.60 -53.52
CA GLU A 16 27.02 27.14 -53.54
C GLU A 16 28.19 26.22 -53.94
N ILE A 17 28.71 25.46 -52.98
CA ILE A 17 28.65 23.99 -53.07
C ILE A 17 28.26 23.46 -51.69
N GLU A 18 26.96 23.23 -51.55
CA GLU A 18 26.40 22.25 -50.63
C GLU A 18 27.14 20.92 -50.82
N THR A 19 28.12 20.64 -49.96
CA THR A 19 28.43 19.25 -49.63
C THR A 19 27.77 18.99 -48.30
N MET A 20 26.48 18.64 -48.42
CA MET A 20 25.72 17.85 -47.47
C MET A 20 26.60 16.68 -47.01
N THR A 21 27.38 16.90 -45.96
CA THR A 21 27.74 15.82 -45.06
C THR A 21 26.52 15.69 -44.19
N ASP A 22 25.62 14.83 -44.63
CA ASP A 22 24.42 14.39 -43.93
C ASP A 22 24.86 13.85 -42.57
N GLN A 23 24.99 14.76 -41.59
CA GLN A 23 24.90 14.43 -40.19
C GLN A 23 23.48 13.93 -40.00
N SER A 24 23.32 12.64 -40.29
CA SER A 24 22.26 11.81 -39.75
C SER A 24 22.26 12.07 -38.26
N THR A 25 21.42 13.01 -37.86
CA THR A 25 21.07 13.28 -36.49
C THR A 25 20.27 12.05 -36.10
N GLU A 26 20.96 10.98 -35.72
CA GLU A 26 20.33 9.89 -35.00
C GLU A 26 19.53 10.58 -33.89
N PRO A 27 18.20 10.44 -33.85
CA PRO A 27 17.43 10.98 -32.74
C PRO A 27 17.97 10.25 -31.53
N GLN A 28 18.81 10.95 -30.77
CA GLN A 28 19.36 10.54 -29.50
C GLN A 28 18.15 10.05 -28.71
N ARG A 29 17.94 8.73 -28.68
CA ARG A 29 16.84 8.09 -27.95
C ARG A 29 17.11 8.47 -26.52
N GLN A 30 16.50 9.56 -26.06
CA GLN A 30 16.45 9.86 -24.65
C GLN A 30 15.93 8.56 -24.03
N PRO A 31 16.71 7.89 -23.17
CA PRO A 31 16.27 6.66 -22.55
C PRO A 31 14.92 6.98 -21.96
N ASN A 32 13.91 6.19 -22.33
CA ASN A 32 12.51 6.53 -22.12
C ASN A 32 12.21 6.49 -20.61
N GLN A 33 12.58 7.55 -19.88
CA GLN A 33 12.50 7.63 -18.42
C GLN A 33 11.06 7.38 -17.94
N LYS A 34 10.07 7.73 -18.77
CA LYS A 34 8.65 7.43 -18.53
C LYS A 34 8.37 5.93 -18.57
N ALA A 35 8.94 5.19 -19.52
CA ALA A 35 8.81 3.73 -19.58
C ALA A 35 9.50 3.06 -18.39
N SER A 36 10.71 3.49 -18.01
CA SER A 36 11.40 2.99 -16.81
C SER A 36 10.61 3.29 -15.53
N PHE A 37 9.98 4.46 -15.43
CA PHE A 37 9.11 4.81 -14.30
C PHE A 37 7.86 3.94 -14.22
N ILE A 38 7.16 3.72 -15.36
CA ILE A 38 5.96 2.87 -15.40
C ILE A 38 6.33 1.42 -15.06
N GLN A 39 7.43 0.91 -15.60
CA GLN A 39 7.91 -0.43 -15.30
C GLN A 39 8.27 -0.58 -13.82
N TRP A 40 8.99 0.39 -13.25
CA TRP A 40 9.27 0.44 -11.82
C TRP A 40 7.97 0.46 -10.99
N LEU A 41 6.99 1.26 -11.39
CA LEU A 41 5.72 1.40 -10.67
C LEU A 41 4.90 0.11 -10.70
N ILE A 42 4.87 -0.60 -11.83
CA ILE A 42 4.21 -1.90 -11.95
C ILE A 42 4.88 -2.91 -11.01
N ILE A 43 6.21 -3.02 -11.06
CA ILE A 43 6.97 -3.96 -10.23
C ILE A 43 6.80 -3.60 -8.74
N ALA A 44 6.88 -2.32 -8.40
CA ALA A 44 6.64 -1.80 -7.05
C ALA A 44 5.24 -2.19 -6.54
N THR A 45 4.23 -2.05 -7.39
CA THR A 45 2.83 -2.39 -7.04
C THR A 45 2.68 -3.89 -6.80
N VAL A 46 3.25 -4.73 -7.67
CA VAL A 46 3.25 -6.18 -7.51
C VAL A 46 3.97 -6.58 -6.23
N LEU A 47 5.12 -5.98 -5.94
CA LEU A 47 5.93 -6.28 -4.77
C LEU A 47 5.21 -5.90 -3.48
N ILE A 48 4.60 -4.72 -3.42
CA ILE A 48 3.78 -4.29 -2.28
C ILE A 48 2.57 -5.21 -2.07
N THR A 49 1.92 -5.61 -3.16
CA THR A 49 0.79 -6.56 -3.09
C THR A 49 1.26 -7.91 -2.54
N ALA A 50 2.39 -8.42 -3.00
CA ALA A 50 2.98 -9.67 -2.50
C ALA A 50 3.35 -9.58 -1.01
N LEU A 51 4.02 -8.50 -0.58
CA LEU A 51 4.29 -8.24 0.84
C LEU A 51 3.01 -8.16 1.66
N SER A 52 1.97 -7.54 1.11
CA SER A 52 0.68 -7.41 1.79
C SER A 52 -0.03 -8.75 1.98
N LEU A 53 0.06 -9.67 1.00
CA LEU A 53 -0.46 -11.03 1.11
C LEU A 53 0.35 -11.89 2.08
N LEU A 54 1.67 -11.72 2.10
CA LEU A 54 2.55 -12.38 3.06
C LEU A 54 2.19 -11.98 4.49
N ALA A 55 1.93 -10.68 4.71
CA ALA A 55 1.52 -10.12 6.00
C ALA A 55 0.27 -10.79 6.61
N VAL A 56 -0.66 -11.22 5.75
CA VAL A 56 -1.91 -11.87 6.17
C VAL A 56 -1.66 -13.27 6.75
N HIS A 57 -0.53 -13.90 6.44
CA HIS A 57 -0.16 -15.22 6.94
C HIS A 57 0.67 -15.19 8.23
N LEU A 58 1.10 -14.02 8.71
CA LEU A 58 1.86 -13.94 9.96
C LEU A 58 0.98 -14.21 11.20
N PRO A 59 1.50 -14.96 12.20
CA PRO A 59 0.79 -15.28 13.43
C PRO A 59 0.45 -14.01 14.21
N GLU A 60 -0.70 -14.01 14.90
CA GLU A 60 -1.23 -12.86 15.64
C GLU A 60 -0.25 -12.28 16.68
N ARG A 61 0.71 -13.07 17.17
CA ARG A 61 1.74 -12.62 18.13
C ARG A 61 2.78 -11.69 17.51
N LEU A 62 3.03 -11.78 16.20
CA LEU A 62 3.88 -10.83 15.45
C LEU A 62 3.09 -9.62 14.92
N LYS A 63 1.76 -9.62 15.04
CA LYS A 63 0.91 -8.44 14.80
C LYS A 63 0.95 -7.44 15.96
N LEU A 64 2.08 -7.31 16.66
CA LEU A 64 2.40 -6.11 17.43
C LEU A 64 2.45 -4.95 16.43
N LEU A 65 1.27 -4.38 16.28
CA LEU A 65 0.81 -3.40 15.29
C LEU A 65 1.88 -2.34 14.95
N LEU A 66 2.58 -1.85 15.97
CA LEU A 66 3.60 -0.82 15.82
C LEU A 66 4.92 -1.34 15.22
N VAL A 67 5.41 -2.49 15.70
CA VAL A 67 6.67 -3.07 15.20
C VAL A 67 6.49 -3.51 13.75
N TYR A 68 5.37 -4.15 13.43
CA TYR A 68 5.06 -4.55 12.06
C TYR A 68 5.01 -3.34 11.11
N ALA A 69 4.32 -2.26 11.50
CA ALA A 69 4.22 -1.05 10.68
C ALA A 69 5.59 -0.42 10.41
N VAL A 70 6.46 -0.35 11.43
CA VAL A 70 7.83 0.16 11.28
C VAL A 70 8.66 -0.74 10.37
N VAL A 71 8.67 -2.06 10.60
CA VAL A 71 9.43 -3.02 9.78
C VAL A 71 8.94 -3.01 8.34
N TYR A 72 7.63 -3.00 8.11
CA TYR A 72 7.04 -2.89 6.80
C TYR A 72 7.46 -1.60 6.09
N GLY A 73 7.42 -0.46 6.79
CA GLY A 73 7.90 0.82 6.29
C GLY A 73 9.37 0.78 5.90
N LEU A 74 10.23 0.22 6.75
CA LEU A 74 11.67 0.07 6.47
C LEU A 74 11.93 -0.78 5.22
N ILE A 75 11.30 -1.96 5.13
CA ILE A 75 11.48 -2.88 4.01
C ILE A 75 10.97 -2.25 2.72
N SER A 76 9.74 -1.74 2.72
CA SER A 76 9.14 -1.12 1.54
C SER A 76 9.93 0.10 1.06
N GLY A 77 10.29 1.02 1.96
CA GLY A 77 11.12 2.19 1.63
C GLY A 77 12.49 1.79 1.07
N GLY A 78 13.18 0.85 1.71
CA GLY A 78 14.49 0.37 1.26
C GLY A 78 14.42 -0.34 -0.10
N VAL A 79 13.50 -1.30 -0.26
CA VAL A 79 13.36 -2.08 -1.50
C VAL A 79 12.92 -1.21 -2.66
N LEU A 80 11.92 -0.34 -2.47
CA LEU A 80 11.41 0.54 -3.54
C LEU A 80 12.45 1.55 -4.00
N THR A 81 13.25 2.10 -3.06
CA THR A 81 14.32 3.04 -3.38
C THR A 81 15.47 2.34 -4.09
N THR A 82 15.86 1.15 -3.62
CA THR A 82 16.90 0.33 -4.28
C THR A 82 16.47 -0.04 -5.70
N LEU A 83 15.20 -0.42 -5.87
CA LEU A 83 14.63 -0.71 -7.18
C LEU A 83 14.63 0.53 -8.07
N ALA A 84 14.31 1.71 -7.52
CA ALA A 84 14.33 2.94 -8.31
C ALA A 84 15.73 3.30 -8.82
N ILE A 85 16.76 3.12 -8.00
CA ILE A 85 18.16 3.33 -8.40
C ILE A 85 18.54 2.33 -9.50
N LYS A 86 18.14 1.07 -9.40
CA LYS A 86 18.37 0.06 -10.45
C LYS A 86 17.69 0.37 -11.78
N PHE A 87 16.59 1.11 -11.77
CA PHE A 87 15.91 1.60 -12.97
C PHE A 87 16.41 2.99 -13.42
N GLU A 88 17.54 3.45 -12.86
CA GLU A 88 18.18 4.74 -13.15
C GLU A 88 17.25 5.95 -12.90
N LEU A 89 16.27 5.80 -12.00
CA LEU A 89 15.34 6.86 -11.66
C LEU A 89 16.00 7.83 -10.68
N SER A 90 15.98 9.12 -11.00
CA SER A 90 16.45 10.15 -10.08
C SER A 90 15.57 10.20 -8.83
N VAL A 91 16.16 9.99 -7.65
CA VAL A 91 15.45 10.00 -6.36
C VAL A 91 15.12 11.44 -5.95
N LYS A 92 14.09 12.00 -6.58
CA LYS A 92 13.53 13.34 -6.28
C LYS A 92 12.50 13.25 -5.16
N LYS A 93 12.14 14.40 -4.59
CA LYS A 93 11.05 14.52 -3.59
C LYS A 93 9.74 13.88 -4.08
N THR A 94 9.46 13.97 -5.39
CA THR A 94 8.29 13.35 -6.03
C THR A 94 8.32 11.82 -5.95
N LEU A 95 9.46 11.19 -6.17
CA LEU A 95 9.59 9.73 -6.07
C LEU A 95 9.39 9.25 -4.64
N ILE A 96 9.96 9.96 -3.65
CA ILE A 96 9.74 9.66 -2.23
C ILE A 96 8.26 9.77 -1.89
N LEU A 97 7.56 10.78 -2.42
CA LEU A 97 6.12 10.91 -2.22
C LEU A 97 5.34 9.75 -2.85
N VAL A 98 5.73 9.29 -4.04
CA VAL A 98 5.13 8.10 -4.69
C VAL A 98 5.35 6.84 -3.84
N ILE A 99 6.57 6.64 -3.32
CA ILE A 99 6.90 5.54 -2.39
C ILE A 99 6.00 5.62 -1.15
N VAL A 100 5.86 6.79 -0.54
CA VAL A 100 4.99 6.98 0.64
C VAL A 100 3.53 6.65 0.30
N CYS A 101 2.99 7.15 -0.81
CA CYS A 101 1.63 6.81 -1.25
C CYS A 101 1.44 5.30 -1.45
N LEU A 102 2.39 4.64 -2.11
CA LEU A 102 2.42 3.20 -2.31
C LEU A 102 2.45 2.43 -0.97
N THR A 103 3.24 2.89 0.01
CA THR A 103 3.29 2.27 1.35
C THR A 103 1.97 2.44 2.12
N ILE A 104 1.33 3.61 2.03
CA ILE A 104 0.01 3.86 2.63
C ILE A 104 -1.05 2.95 2.03
N LEU A 105 -1.06 2.82 0.70
CA LEU A 105 -1.98 1.93 -0.01
C LEU A 105 -1.76 0.47 0.39
N GLY A 106 -0.50 0.01 0.44
CA GLY A 106 -0.16 -1.34 0.88
C GLY A 106 -0.60 -1.62 2.32
N GLN A 107 -0.33 -0.70 3.25
CA GLN A 107 -0.73 -0.86 4.65
C GLN A 107 -2.26 -0.85 4.82
N SER A 108 -2.97 -0.05 4.02
CA SER A 108 -4.43 -0.04 3.98
C SER A 108 -4.99 -1.34 3.40
N LEU A 109 -4.33 -1.91 2.38
CA LEU A 109 -4.71 -3.19 1.79
C LEU A 109 -4.52 -4.34 2.78
N VAL A 110 -3.43 -4.36 3.55
CA VAL A 110 -3.20 -5.33 4.65
C VAL A 110 -4.33 -5.26 5.67
N LEU A 111 -4.74 -4.05 6.06
CA LEU A 111 -5.86 -3.86 6.98
C LEU A 111 -7.16 -4.43 6.39
N TYR A 112 -7.44 -4.14 5.11
CA TYR A 112 -8.63 -4.62 4.42
C TYR A 112 -8.67 -6.15 4.28
N LEU A 113 -7.59 -6.77 3.82
CA LEU A 113 -7.46 -8.22 3.69
C LEU A 113 -7.62 -8.92 5.05
N SER A 114 -7.00 -8.36 6.09
CA SER A 114 -7.12 -8.92 7.42
C SER A 114 -8.53 -8.76 8.00
N HIS A 115 -9.23 -7.65 7.69
CA HIS A 115 -10.64 -7.48 8.01
C HIS A 115 -11.52 -8.51 7.28
N GLN A 116 -11.26 -8.75 5.99
CA GLN A 116 -12.00 -9.74 5.20
C GLN A 116 -11.84 -11.14 5.80
N ARG A 117 -10.63 -11.56 6.15
CA ARG A 117 -10.36 -12.87 6.77
C ARG A 117 -11.02 -12.98 8.15
N TYR A 118 -11.01 -11.91 8.94
CA TYR A 118 -11.72 -11.87 10.22
C TYR A 118 -13.25 -11.99 10.03
N ARG A 119 -13.80 -11.28 9.05
CA ARG A 119 -15.22 -11.38 8.69
C ARG A 119 -15.59 -12.79 8.29
N GLU A 120 -14.77 -13.45 7.48
CA GLU A 120 -15.00 -14.84 7.06
C GLU A 120 -14.95 -15.82 8.23
N MET A 121 -13.99 -15.69 9.15
CA MET A 121 -13.91 -16.53 10.35
C MET A 121 -15.09 -16.28 11.30
N THR A 122 -15.48 -15.02 11.48
CA THR A 122 -16.62 -14.64 12.33
C THR A 122 -17.93 -15.15 11.74
N LEU A 123 -18.09 -15.02 10.42
CA LEU A 123 -19.27 -15.49 9.70
C LEU A 123 -19.34 -17.02 9.66
N LYS A 124 -18.20 -17.72 9.60
CA LYS A 124 -18.13 -19.19 9.76
C LYS A 124 -18.54 -19.62 11.17
N ARG A 125 -18.06 -18.93 12.22
CA ARG A 125 -18.50 -19.20 13.61
C ARG A 125 -19.99 -18.94 13.78
N PHE A 126 -20.50 -17.85 13.22
CA PHE A 126 -21.92 -17.53 13.26
C PHE A 126 -22.78 -18.54 12.48
N LYS A 127 -22.29 -19.02 11.33
CA LYS A 127 -22.92 -20.12 10.55
C LYS A 127 -22.86 -21.47 11.25
N ALA A 128 -21.81 -21.77 12.01
CA ALA A 128 -21.71 -22.99 12.81
C ALA A 128 -22.70 -22.94 14.00
N ASP A 129 -22.86 -21.76 14.62
CA ASP A 129 -23.85 -21.48 15.66
C ASP A 129 -25.29 -21.54 15.11
N GLN A 130 -25.45 -21.45 13.80
CA GLN A 130 -26.71 -21.56 13.05
C GLN A 130 -27.32 -22.97 13.05
N THR A 131 -26.67 -23.97 13.65
CA THR A 131 -27.35 -25.20 14.10
C THR A 131 -28.53 -24.88 15.03
N SER A 132 -28.52 -23.74 15.72
CA SER A 132 -29.67 -23.20 16.45
C SER A 132 -30.83 -22.69 15.56
N PHE A 133 -30.65 -22.49 14.25
CA PHE A 133 -31.77 -22.22 13.32
C PHE A 133 -32.64 -23.46 13.03
N ALA A 134 -32.16 -24.67 13.32
CA ALA A 134 -33.01 -25.86 13.26
C ALA A 134 -34.18 -25.73 14.26
N ILE A 135 -33.93 -25.08 15.41
CA ILE A 135 -34.95 -24.77 16.42
C ILE A 135 -35.96 -23.73 15.88
N ASP A 136 -35.48 -22.67 15.21
CA ASP A 136 -36.34 -21.66 14.54
C ASP A 136 -37.27 -22.29 13.49
N ARG A 137 -36.78 -23.28 12.72
CA ARG A 137 -37.57 -23.96 11.68
C ARG A 137 -38.62 -24.90 12.30
N VAL A 138 -38.28 -25.60 13.38
CA VAL A 138 -39.21 -26.47 14.11
C VAL A 138 -40.34 -25.63 14.73
N ILE A 139 -40.02 -24.48 15.33
CA ILE A 139 -41.01 -23.56 15.92
C ILE A 139 -41.88 -22.87 14.86
N ALA A 140 -41.33 -22.55 13.68
CA ALA A 140 -42.11 -21.93 12.61
C ALA A 140 -43.05 -22.91 11.87
N THR A 141 -42.78 -24.22 11.96
CA THR A 141 -43.59 -25.26 11.31
C THR A 141 -44.61 -25.87 12.28
N SER A 142 -44.44 -25.69 13.59
CA SER A 142 -45.44 -26.11 14.59
C SER A 142 -46.64 -25.18 14.58
N GLU A 143 -47.85 -25.74 14.47
CA GLU A 143 -49.10 -25.01 14.61
C GLU A 143 -49.25 -24.44 16.03
N PRO A 144 -49.84 -23.24 16.18
CA PRO A 144 -50.03 -22.62 17.49
C PRO A 144 -50.94 -23.51 18.36
N PRO A 145 -50.60 -23.75 19.63
CA PRO A 145 -51.44 -24.57 20.51
C PRO A 145 -52.85 -23.99 20.66
N GLU A 146 -53.88 -24.84 20.59
CA GLU A 146 -55.29 -24.43 20.78
C GLU A 146 -55.59 -23.97 22.22
N ASP A 147 -54.80 -24.43 23.19
CA ASP A 147 -54.96 -24.09 24.60
C ASP A 147 -54.62 -22.62 24.91
N PRO A 148 -55.51 -21.87 25.60
CA PRO A 148 -55.34 -20.44 25.84
C PRO A 148 -54.18 -20.10 26.79
N LYS A 149 -53.74 -21.04 27.65
CA LYS A 149 -52.53 -20.89 28.47
C LYS A 149 -51.26 -21.17 27.66
N ALA A 150 -51.24 -22.27 26.90
CA ALA A 150 -50.11 -22.63 26.05
C ALA A 150 -49.84 -21.60 24.94
N ARG A 151 -50.90 -20.93 24.46
CA ARG A 151 -50.80 -19.83 23.49
C ARG A 151 -50.06 -18.60 24.04
N LYS A 152 -50.23 -18.28 25.33
CA LYS A 152 -49.50 -17.18 25.98
C LYS A 152 -48.02 -17.50 26.16
N ASP A 153 -47.71 -18.72 26.56
CA ASP A 153 -46.32 -19.18 26.68
C ASP A 153 -45.63 -19.23 25.31
N TYR A 154 -46.35 -19.69 24.28
CA TYR A 154 -45.90 -19.70 22.89
C TYR A 154 -45.60 -18.28 22.37
N GLU A 155 -46.48 -17.31 22.64
CA GLU A 155 -46.25 -15.91 22.29
C GLU A 155 -45.06 -15.29 23.04
N GLN A 156 -44.86 -15.64 24.30
CA GLN A 156 -43.73 -15.17 25.11
C GLN A 156 -42.39 -15.72 24.59
N VAL A 157 -42.36 -17.00 24.21
CA VAL A 157 -41.21 -17.63 23.56
C VAL A 157 -40.94 -17.00 22.19
N LEU A 158 -41.97 -16.77 21.36
CA LEU A 158 -41.83 -16.06 20.09
C LEU A 158 -41.28 -14.64 20.25
N LYS A 159 -41.67 -13.94 21.31
CA LYS A 159 -41.18 -12.59 21.60
C LYS A 159 -39.70 -12.62 21.98
N GLN A 160 -39.28 -13.53 22.85
CA GLN A 160 -37.87 -13.72 23.21
C GLN A 160 -37.01 -14.10 22.00
N ILE A 161 -37.54 -14.95 21.11
CA ILE A 161 -36.86 -15.32 19.86
C ILE A 161 -36.73 -14.11 18.93
N ARG A 162 -37.77 -13.28 18.76
CA ARG A 162 -37.70 -12.05 17.96
C ARG A 162 -36.73 -11.03 18.53
N GLU A 163 -36.71 -10.86 19.84
CA GLU A 163 -35.77 -9.97 20.54
C GLU A 163 -34.33 -10.48 20.39
N ALA A 164 -34.09 -11.76 20.61
CA ALA A 164 -32.78 -12.39 20.37
C ALA A 164 -32.35 -12.29 18.90
N LYS A 165 -33.29 -12.40 17.94
CA LYS A 165 -33.02 -12.30 16.50
C LYS A 165 -32.70 -10.88 16.06
N THR A 166 -33.39 -9.88 16.62
CA THR A 166 -33.11 -8.47 16.36
C THR A 166 -31.79 -8.04 17.00
N GLU A 167 -31.49 -8.53 18.21
CA GLU A 167 -30.19 -8.32 18.85
C GLU A 167 -29.06 -8.99 18.06
N ARG A 168 -29.25 -10.23 17.60
CA ARG A 168 -28.31 -10.93 16.71
C ARG A 168 -28.08 -10.17 15.40
N ARG A 169 -29.12 -9.64 14.75
CA ARG A 169 -28.97 -8.81 13.54
C ARG A 169 -28.20 -7.52 13.81
N LYS A 170 -28.41 -6.89 14.97
CA LYS A 170 -27.63 -5.72 15.39
C LYS A 170 -26.15 -6.09 15.61
N ARG A 171 -25.88 -7.17 16.35
CA ARG A 171 -24.52 -7.69 16.55
C ARG A 171 -23.86 -8.06 15.23
N GLU A 172 -24.56 -8.70 14.31
CA GLU A 172 -24.07 -9.05 12.97
C GLU A 172 -23.69 -7.78 12.17
N LYS A 173 -24.56 -6.76 12.15
CA LYS A 173 -24.26 -5.47 11.51
C LYS A 173 -23.07 -4.74 12.15
N ASP A 174 -22.89 -4.85 13.46
CA ASP A 174 -21.74 -4.25 14.15
C ASP A 174 -20.46 -5.07 13.95
N LEU A 175 -20.53 -6.39 13.81
CA LEU A 175 -19.40 -7.27 13.48
C LEU A 175 -18.87 -7.04 12.05
N LEU A 176 -19.73 -6.57 11.14
CA LEU A 176 -19.36 -6.20 9.78
C LEU A 176 -18.56 -4.88 9.68
N LYS A 177 -18.47 -4.10 10.76
CA LYS A 177 -17.74 -2.82 10.76
C LYS A 177 -16.25 -3.03 11.04
N ILE A 178 -15.43 -2.31 10.28
CA ILE A 178 -13.96 -2.28 10.43
C ILE A 178 -13.54 -1.88 11.86
N SER A 179 -14.34 -1.05 12.54
CA SER A 179 -14.12 -0.68 13.94
C SER A 179 -14.19 -1.87 14.90
N SER A 180 -14.99 -2.88 14.60
CA SER A 180 -15.10 -4.11 15.41
C SER A 180 -13.85 -4.98 15.28
N TYR A 181 -13.27 -5.05 14.08
CA TYR A 181 -11.98 -5.71 13.85
C TYR A 181 -10.82 -4.99 14.56
N LEU A 182 -10.75 -3.66 14.44
CA LEU A 182 -9.77 -2.85 15.16
C LEU A 182 -9.90 -3.01 16.67
N LYS A 183 -11.13 -3.04 17.19
CA LYS A 183 -11.42 -3.28 18.61
C LYS A 183 -11.02 -4.68 19.05
N HIS A 184 -11.31 -5.72 18.26
CA HIS A 184 -10.87 -7.08 18.56
C HIS A 184 -9.34 -7.20 18.60
N ARG A 185 -8.66 -6.54 17.66
CA ARG A 185 -7.19 -6.54 17.57
C ARG A 185 -6.52 -5.80 18.73
N ILE A 186 -7.13 -4.72 19.24
CA ILE A 186 -6.61 -3.95 20.37
C ILE A 186 -7.07 -4.54 21.72
N SER A 187 -8.21 -5.23 21.77
CA SER A 187 -8.71 -5.92 22.96
C SER A 187 -7.76 -6.99 23.51
N ALA A 188 -6.83 -7.49 22.70
CA ALA A 188 -5.77 -8.39 23.15
C ALA A 188 -4.73 -7.68 24.06
N ILE A 189 -4.64 -6.35 23.98
CA ILE A 189 -3.65 -5.53 24.70
C ILE A 189 -4.33 -4.59 25.71
N ALA A 190 -5.50 -4.01 25.37
CA ALA A 190 -6.29 -3.18 26.27
C ALA A 190 -7.74 -3.02 25.79
N ASN A 191 -8.68 -2.95 26.73
CA ASN A 191 -10.12 -2.88 26.46
C ASN A 191 -10.56 -1.43 26.15
N LEU A 192 -10.07 -0.87 25.04
CA LEU A 192 -10.36 0.52 24.66
C LEU A 192 -11.66 0.64 23.86
N LYS A 193 -12.55 1.54 24.30
CA LYS A 193 -13.72 1.97 23.52
C LYS A 193 -13.26 2.87 22.35
N ALA A 194 -14.06 2.96 21.29
CA ALA A 194 -13.86 3.98 20.26
C ALA A 194 -13.77 5.38 20.92
N PRO A 195 -12.90 6.31 20.48
CA PRO A 195 -12.21 6.41 19.18
C PRO A 195 -10.74 5.92 19.14
N TRP A 196 -10.20 5.44 20.25
CA TRP A 196 -8.78 5.09 20.39
C TRP A 196 -8.19 4.11 19.34
N PRO A 197 -8.95 3.11 18.85
CA PRO A 197 -8.42 2.21 17.82
C PRO A 197 -8.04 2.87 16.50
N HIS A 198 -8.74 3.93 16.12
CA HIS A 198 -8.43 4.68 14.91
C HIS A 198 -7.18 5.54 15.09
N LEU A 199 -7.03 6.18 16.25
CA LEU A 199 -5.84 6.97 16.59
C LEU A 199 -4.57 6.10 16.56
N PHE A 200 -4.64 4.90 17.12
CA PHE A 200 -3.51 3.98 17.13
C PHE A 200 -3.09 3.58 15.71
N TRP A 201 -4.06 3.29 14.84
CA TRP A 201 -3.80 3.04 13.42
C TRP A 201 -3.19 4.25 12.71
N PHE A 202 -3.65 5.46 13.00
CA PHE A 202 -3.05 6.68 12.46
C PHE A 202 -1.60 6.86 12.91
N ILE A 203 -1.29 6.61 14.19
CA ILE A 203 0.08 6.69 14.72
C ILE A 203 0.98 5.67 14.03
N GLU A 204 0.50 4.43 13.85
CA GLU A 204 1.24 3.41 13.08
C GLU A 204 1.52 3.84 11.66
N LEU A 205 0.54 4.45 10.99
CA LEU A 205 0.69 4.90 9.62
C LEU A 205 1.74 6.01 9.52
N ILE A 206 1.75 6.94 10.48
CA ILE A 206 2.78 7.98 10.58
C ILE A 206 4.16 7.33 10.79
N LEU A 207 4.29 6.39 11.73
CA LEU A 207 5.56 5.70 11.99
C LEU A 207 6.03 4.87 10.79
N CYS A 208 5.12 4.21 10.08
CA CYS A 208 5.41 3.48 8.84
C CYS A 208 5.96 4.42 7.77
N CYS A 209 5.33 5.57 7.56
CA CYS A 209 5.79 6.58 6.60
C CYS A 209 7.16 7.14 6.98
N LEU A 210 7.36 7.48 8.26
CA LEU A 210 8.66 7.95 8.77
C LEU A 210 9.76 6.91 8.57
N ALA A 211 9.46 5.64 8.85
CA ALA A 211 10.37 4.52 8.64
C ALA A 211 10.71 4.35 7.15
N ALA A 212 9.72 4.42 6.26
CA ALA A 212 9.93 4.34 4.82
C ALA A 212 10.82 5.49 4.30
N ILE A 213 10.54 6.72 4.70
CA ILE A 213 11.35 7.89 4.35
C ILE A 213 12.78 7.73 4.89
N TRP A 214 12.93 7.29 6.14
CA TRP A 214 14.25 7.07 6.73
C TRP A 214 15.05 6.02 5.97
N ALA A 215 14.45 4.86 5.68
CA ALA A 215 15.08 3.80 4.90
C ALA A 215 15.47 4.28 3.49
N SER A 216 14.58 4.98 2.78
CA SER A 216 14.87 5.58 1.48
C SER A 216 16.09 6.50 1.53
N ARG A 217 16.20 7.35 2.56
CA ARG A 217 17.34 8.26 2.71
C ARG A 217 18.65 7.52 2.99
N GLN A 218 18.61 6.42 3.73
CA GLN A 218 19.80 5.62 4.01
C GLN A 218 20.31 4.90 2.75
N VAL A 219 19.42 4.42 1.88
CA VAL A 219 19.80 3.84 0.59
C VAL A 219 20.48 4.89 -0.30
N VAL A 220 19.87 6.08 -0.43
CA VAL A 220 20.44 7.16 -1.26
C VAL A 220 21.82 7.62 -0.75
N ARG A 221 22.01 7.72 0.57
CA ARG A 221 23.31 8.08 1.16
C ARG A 221 24.39 7.04 0.91
N SER A 222 24.02 5.76 0.93
CA SER A 222 24.97 4.67 0.71
C SER A 222 25.47 4.66 -0.74
N ASP A 223 24.57 4.91 -1.69
CA ASP A 223 24.90 4.99 -3.12
C ASP A 223 25.85 6.15 -3.44
N SER A 224 25.62 7.33 -2.82
CA SER A 224 26.53 8.47 -2.98
C SER A 224 27.92 8.22 -2.42
N ASN A 225 28.03 7.52 -1.28
CA ASN A 225 29.31 7.24 -0.65
C ASN A 225 30.15 6.25 -1.48
N ASN A 226 29.50 5.23 -2.06
CA ASN A 226 30.17 4.25 -2.93
C ASN A 226 30.71 4.91 -4.20
N THR A 227 29.92 5.79 -4.82
CA THR A 227 30.33 6.53 -6.03
C THR A 227 31.55 7.42 -5.78
N SER A 228 31.65 8.06 -4.60
CA SER A 228 32.81 8.87 -4.23
C SER A 228 34.06 8.03 -3.94
N ALA A 229 33.90 6.85 -3.34
CA ALA A 229 35.01 5.94 -3.07
C ALA A 229 35.64 5.41 -4.36
N GLU A 230 34.83 5.00 -5.33
CA GLU A 230 35.28 4.46 -6.61
C GLU A 230 36.10 5.49 -7.41
N LYS A 231 35.62 6.74 -7.49
CA LYS A 231 36.36 7.84 -8.14
C LYS A 231 37.71 8.15 -7.48
N SER A 232 37.81 7.98 -6.15
CA SER A 232 39.06 8.25 -5.41
C SER A 232 40.13 7.17 -5.58
N ILE A 233 39.71 5.95 -5.96
CA ILE A 233 40.60 4.84 -6.29
C ILE A 233 41.10 5.01 -7.73
N GLU A 234 40.20 5.36 -8.65
CA GLU A 234 40.53 5.59 -10.06
C GLU A 234 41.48 6.78 -10.26
N SER A 235 41.39 7.84 -9.43
CA SER A 235 42.32 8.98 -9.50
C SER A 235 43.73 8.70 -8.94
N LYS A 236 43.94 7.54 -8.33
CA LYS A 236 45.23 7.13 -7.73
C LYS A 236 45.93 6.04 -8.53
N SER A 237 45.26 5.45 -9.52
CA SER A 237 45.85 4.53 -10.49
C SER A 237 46.35 5.28 -11.72
#